data_AF-A0A7C4A9X2-F1
#
_entry.id   AF-A0A7C4A9X2-F1
#
_cell.length_a   1.000
_cell.length_b   1.000
_cell.length_c   1.000
_cell.angle_alpha   90.00
_cell.angle_beta   90.00
_cell.angle_gamma   90.00
#
_symmetry.space_group_name_H-M   'P 1'
#
loop_
_entity.id
_entity.type
_entity.pdbx_description
1 polymer ?
#
loop_
_entity_poly.entity_id
_entity_poly.type
_entity_poly.pdbx_seq_one_letter_code
_entity_poly.pdbx_strand_id
1 'polypeptide(L)'
;MSDPLLPCLREQGGGPILQVLVRPRSSRNRIEGLQGDALKLSLAAAPVGNKANQDCLELLAHHLGLSPSQLWIKAGSKSHRKLIALEGCSLPHLQQRLRAILGEREQEIKGGSRPRRERRSQAGRGSG
;
A
#
# COMPACT_ATOMS: atom_id res chain seq x y z
N MET A 1 4.65 10.79 21.12
CA MET A 1 4.85 11.96 20.25
C MET A 1 4.51 11.54 18.83
N SER A 2 3.49 12.11 18.21
CA SER A 2 3.11 11.79 16.83
C SER A 2 4.01 12.57 15.86
N ASP A 3 4.64 11.88 14.92
CA ASP A 3 5.44 12.51 13.88
C ASP A 3 4.54 13.20 12.85
N PRO A 4 4.67 14.52 12.62
CA PRO A 4 3.76 15.26 11.75
C PRO A 4 3.91 14.90 10.26
N LEU A 5 4.98 14.20 9.88
CA LEU A 5 5.25 13.81 8.50
C LEU A 5 4.66 12.44 8.16
N LEU A 6 4.30 11.65 9.16
CA LEU A 6 3.68 10.33 9.02
C LEU A 6 2.41 10.19 9.87
N PRO A 7 1.35 10.99 9.62
CA PRO A 7 0.11 10.95 10.40
C PRO A 7 -0.61 9.59 10.32
N CYS A 8 -0.31 8.78 9.29
CA CYS A 8 -0.82 7.43 9.15
C CYS A 8 -0.19 6.42 10.11
N LEU A 9 0.93 6.75 10.75
CA LEU A 9 1.61 5.85 11.66
C LEU A 9 1.49 6.36 13.09
N ARG A 10 1.01 5.50 13.98
CA ARG A 10 0.79 5.83 15.40
C ARG A 10 1.32 4.72 16.28
N GLU A 11 1.98 5.07 17.37
CA GLU A 11 2.34 4.08 18.38
C GLU A 11 1.21 3.95 19.40
N GLN A 12 0.77 2.73 19.70
CA GLN A 12 -0.24 2.46 20.72
C GLN A 12 0.26 1.30 21.58
N GLY A 13 0.25 1.43 22.92
CA GLY A 13 0.95 0.61 23.94
C GLY A 13 0.98 -0.93 23.83
N GLY A 14 1.45 -1.44 22.70
CA GLY A 14 1.41 -2.82 22.23
C GLY A 14 1.99 -2.97 20.80
N GLY A 15 2.23 -1.86 20.10
CA GLY A 15 2.98 -1.82 18.83
C GLY A 15 2.63 -0.61 17.97
N PRO A 16 3.38 -0.38 16.88
CA PRO A 16 3.01 0.60 15.87
C PRO A 16 1.75 0.17 15.10
N ILE A 17 0.94 1.16 14.78
CA ILE A 17 -0.33 1.04 14.06
C ILE A 17 -0.26 1.90 12.82
N LEU A 18 -0.43 1.26 11.68
CA LEU A 18 -0.51 1.86 10.37
C LEU A 18 -1.96 1.95 9.91
N GLN A 19 -2.41 3.18 9.66
CA GLN A 19 -3.70 3.47 9.11
C GLN A 19 -3.62 3.44 7.59
N VAL A 20 -4.41 2.58 6.97
CA VAL A 20 -4.39 2.33 5.53
C VAL A 20 -5.75 2.56 4.88
N LEU A 21 -5.73 3.07 3.67
CA LEU A 21 -6.90 3.35 2.85
C LEU A 21 -6.87 2.45 1.61
N VAL A 22 -7.70 1.41 1.62
CA VAL A 22 -7.82 0.46 0.52
C VAL A 22 -8.80 0.98 -0.54
N ARG A 23 -8.31 1.11 -1.78
CA ARG A 23 -9.10 1.37 -2.98
C ARG A 23 -9.29 0.05 -3.75
N PRO A 24 -10.45 -0.61 -3.62
CA PRO A 24 -10.74 -1.82 -4.38
C PRO A 24 -10.94 -1.51 -5.87
N ARG A 25 -10.95 -2.55 -6.72
CA ARG A 25 -11.13 -2.47 -8.19
C ARG A 25 -10.02 -1.72 -8.93
N SER A 26 -8.78 -1.82 -8.44
CA SER A 26 -7.62 -1.28 -9.19
C SER A 26 -7.10 -2.29 -10.20
N SER A 27 -6.46 -1.83 -11.28
CA SER A 27 -5.87 -2.74 -12.26
C SER A 27 -4.63 -3.49 -11.73
N ARG A 28 -4.01 -2.99 -10.64
CA ARG A 28 -2.79 -3.53 -10.03
C ARG A 28 -2.73 -3.22 -8.53
N ASN A 29 -1.95 -4.01 -7.80
CA ASN A 29 -1.67 -3.84 -6.39
C ASN A 29 -0.51 -2.85 -6.19
N ARG A 30 -0.76 -1.71 -5.57
CA ARG A 30 0.27 -0.68 -5.38
C ARG A 30 -0.01 0.26 -4.21
N ILE A 31 1.06 0.72 -3.56
CA ILE A 31 1.03 1.86 -2.65
C ILE A 31 1.00 3.14 -3.48
N GLU A 32 -0.09 3.90 -3.38
CA GLU A 32 -0.27 5.17 -4.08
C GLU A 32 0.45 6.32 -3.35
N GLY A 33 0.51 6.24 -2.01
CA GLY A 33 1.16 7.24 -1.15
C GLY A 33 0.30 7.61 0.05
N LEU A 34 0.68 8.66 0.77
CA LEU A 34 -0.07 9.18 1.91
C LEU A 34 -1.26 10.03 1.42
N GLN A 35 -2.45 9.80 1.95
CA GLN A 35 -3.65 10.60 1.68
C GLN A 35 -4.27 11.08 3.01
N GLY A 36 -3.93 12.31 3.42
CA GLY A 36 -4.30 12.82 4.75
C GLY A 36 -3.63 11.99 5.84
N ASP A 37 -4.42 11.42 6.75
CA ASP A 37 -3.94 10.59 7.85
C ASP A 37 -3.83 9.09 7.53
N ALA A 38 -3.91 8.66 6.27
CA ALA A 38 -3.87 7.24 5.93
C ALA A 38 -3.01 6.95 4.70
N LEU A 39 -2.33 5.80 4.69
CA LEU A 39 -1.58 5.32 3.53
C LEU A 39 -2.56 4.73 2.51
N LYS A 40 -2.66 5.33 1.32
CA LYS A 40 -3.52 4.87 0.24
C LYS A 40 -2.89 3.70 -0.50
N LEU A 41 -3.63 2.59 -0.58
CA LEU A 41 -3.27 1.41 -1.34
C LEU A 41 -4.38 1.08 -2.33
N SER A 42 -3.97 0.78 -3.55
CA SER A 42 -4.82 0.31 -4.63
C SER A 42 -4.68 -1.20 -4.70
N LEU A 43 -5.78 -1.94 -4.56
CA LEU A 43 -5.78 -3.41 -4.63
C LEU A 43 -6.67 -3.86 -5.79
N ALA A 44 -6.20 -4.88 -6.53
CA ALA A 44 -7.00 -5.50 -7.58
C ALA A 44 -8.11 -6.40 -7.01
N ALA A 45 -7.90 -6.92 -5.81
CA ALA A 45 -8.87 -7.75 -5.11
C ALA A 45 -10.21 -7.02 -4.88
N ALA A 46 -11.30 -7.77 -5.05
CA ALA A 46 -12.64 -7.32 -4.68
C ALA A 46 -12.74 -7.09 -3.16
N PRO A 47 -13.60 -6.18 -2.66
CA PRO A 47 -13.70 -5.84 -1.24
C PRO A 47 -14.33 -6.95 -0.36
N VAL A 48 -14.30 -8.20 -0.82
CA VAL A 48 -14.81 -9.37 -0.10
C VAL A 48 -13.74 -9.85 0.88
N GLY A 49 -14.11 -9.95 2.16
CA GLY A 49 -13.26 -9.78 3.35
C GLY A 49 -12.12 -10.78 3.61
N ASN A 50 -11.72 -11.60 2.63
CA ASN A 50 -10.54 -12.47 2.76
C ASN A 50 -9.44 -12.10 1.76
N LYS A 51 -9.76 -12.03 0.47
CA LYS A 51 -8.75 -11.80 -0.58
C LYS A 51 -8.12 -10.41 -0.49
N ALA A 52 -8.93 -9.35 -0.34
CA ALA A 52 -8.41 -7.99 -0.21
C ALA A 52 -7.65 -7.75 1.10
N ASN A 53 -7.93 -8.53 2.14
CA ASN A 53 -7.20 -8.43 3.40
C ASN A 53 -5.82 -9.07 3.26
N GLN A 54 -5.76 -10.28 2.70
CA GLN A 54 -4.50 -11.00 2.43
C GLN A 54 -3.61 -10.18 1.49
N ASP A 55 -4.12 -9.76 0.33
CA ASP A 55 -3.37 -8.92 -0.61
C ASP A 55 -2.85 -7.64 0.03
N CYS A 56 -3.61 -7.02 0.95
CA CYS A 56 -3.17 -5.82 1.64
C CYS A 56 -2.00 -6.11 2.60
N LEU A 57 -2.10 -7.20 3.36
CA LEU A 57 -1.07 -7.61 4.32
C LEU A 57 0.20 -8.04 3.59
N GLU A 58 0.08 -8.82 2.51
CA GLU A 58 1.20 -9.25 1.67
C GLU A 58 1.90 -8.07 0.99
N LEU A 59 1.13 -7.12 0.44
CA LEU A 59 1.69 -5.92 -0.16
C LEU A 59 2.47 -5.08 0.87
N LEU A 60 1.90 -4.86 2.05
CA LEU A 60 2.56 -4.13 3.13
C LEU A 60 3.79 -4.86 3.65
N ALA A 61 3.70 -6.17 3.87
CA ALA A 61 4.79 -7.03 4.27
C ALA A 61 5.98 -6.90 3.31
N HIS A 62 5.72 -7.03 2.01
CA HIS A 62 6.75 -6.95 0.98
C HIS A 62 7.44 -5.57 0.94
N HIS A 63 6.66 -4.48 1.00
CA HIS A 63 7.22 -3.13 0.95
C HIS A 63 7.96 -2.73 2.24
N LEU A 64 7.50 -3.18 3.40
CA LEU A 64 8.12 -2.89 4.68
C LEU A 64 9.26 -3.86 5.03
N GLY A 65 9.38 -4.97 4.29
CA GLY A 65 10.33 -6.05 4.58
C GLY A 65 9.97 -6.85 5.83
N LEU A 66 8.67 -7.00 6.11
CA LEU A 66 8.14 -7.70 7.29
C LEU A 66 7.43 -8.99 6.88
N SER A 67 7.24 -9.90 7.84
CA SER A 67 6.44 -11.11 7.60
C SER A 67 4.94 -10.79 7.70
N PRO A 68 4.08 -11.33 6.83
CA PRO A 68 2.62 -11.11 6.90
C PRO A 68 2.02 -11.55 8.25
N SER A 69 2.63 -12.54 8.93
CA SER A 69 2.24 -12.97 10.28
C SER A 69 2.44 -11.90 11.36
N GLN A 70 3.30 -10.91 11.12
CA GLN A 70 3.53 -9.78 12.02
C GLN A 70 2.54 -8.63 11.79
N LEU A 71 1.69 -8.72 10.77
CA LEU A 71 0.71 -7.70 10.45
C LEU A 71 -0.70 -8.24 10.73
N TRP A 72 -1.49 -7.48 11.48
CA TRP A 72 -2.89 -7.84 11.74
C TRP A 72 -3.83 -6.65 11.57
N ILE A 73 -5.07 -6.92 11.18
CA ILE A 73 -6.10 -5.88 11.08
C ILE A 73 -6.69 -5.66 12.47
N LYS A 74 -6.29 -4.56 13.13
CA LYS A 74 -6.81 -4.15 14.44
C LYS A 74 -8.26 -3.67 14.35
N ALA A 75 -8.59 -2.91 13.30
CA ALA A 75 -9.93 -2.35 13.13
C ALA A 75 -10.23 -2.03 11.66
N GLY A 76 -11.51 -1.86 11.34
CA GLY A 76 -11.94 -1.44 9.99
C GLY A 76 -11.94 -2.57 8.96
N SER A 77 -12.01 -3.84 9.36
CA SER A 77 -12.04 -4.98 8.42
C SER A 77 -13.14 -4.88 7.35
N LYS A 78 -14.29 -4.27 7.70
CA LYS A 78 -15.43 -4.01 6.78
C LYS A 78 -15.39 -2.64 6.08
N SER A 79 -14.43 -1.77 6.43
CA SER A 79 -14.29 -0.43 5.85
C SER A 79 -13.13 -0.38 4.86
N HIS A 80 -13.18 0.60 3.96
CA HIS A 80 -12.06 0.94 3.08
C HIS A 80 -10.88 1.53 3.88
N ARG A 81 -11.14 2.12 5.06
CA ARG A 81 -10.11 2.47 6.04
C ARG A 81 -9.89 1.30 6.98
N LYS A 82 -8.66 0.77 7.00
CA LYS A 82 -8.24 -0.32 7.88
C LYS A 82 -7.11 0.18 8.79
N LEU A 83 -7.11 -0.30 10.03
CA LEU A 83 -6.03 -0.12 10.98
C LEU A 83 -5.24 -1.42 11.03
N ILE A 84 -3.99 -1.38 10.57
CA ILE A 84 -3.07 -2.50 10.60
C ILE A 84 -2.13 -2.28 11.76
N ALA A 85 -2.07 -3.20 12.70
CA ALA A 85 -1.07 -3.15 13.75
C ALA A 85 0.04 -4.15 13.43
N LEU A 86 1.26 -3.75 13.79
CA LEU A 86 2.47 -4.48 13.47
C LEU A 86 3.14 -4.94 14.77
N GLU A 87 3.44 -6.24 14.85
CA GLU A 87 4.07 -6.87 16.01
C GLU A 87 5.56 -7.15 15.74
N GLY A 88 6.40 -6.99 16.76
CA GLY A 88 7.83 -7.24 16.65
C GLY A 88 8.57 -6.23 15.77
N CYS A 89 8.00 -5.02 15.59
CA CYS A 89 8.61 -3.96 14.80
C CYS A 89 8.61 -2.64 15.57
N SER A 90 9.74 -1.91 15.53
CA SER A 90 9.87 -0.62 16.20
C SER A 90 9.28 0.49 15.34
N LEU A 91 8.52 1.40 15.95
CA LEU A 91 8.00 2.62 15.31
C LEU A 91 9.06 3.37 14.48
N PRO A 92 10.26 3.71 15.01
CA PRO A 92 11.26 4.44 14.25
C PRO A 92 11.78 3.69 13.01
N HIS A 93 11.87 2.36 13.08
CA HIS A 93 12.27 1.57 11.92
C HIS A 93 11.21 1.65 10.81
N LEU A 94 9.93 1.55 11.18
CA LEU A 94 8.83 1.67 10.25
C LEU A 94 8.76 3.06 9.63
N GLN A 95 8.96 4.10 10.44
CA GLN A 95 9.01 5.49 9.97
C GLN A 95 10.08 5.69 8.90
N GLN A 96 11.28 5.13 9.10
CA GLN A 96 12.36 5.24 8.14
C GLN A 96 12.02 4.52 6.82
N ARG A 97 11.45 3.31 6.89
CA ARG A 97 11.00 2.56 5.70
C ARG A 97 9.90 3.29 4.94
N LEU A 98 8.88 3.77 5.63
CA LEU A 98 7.79 4.55 5.03
C LEU A 98 8.31 5.84 4.40
N ARG A 99 9.25 6.54 5.07
CA ARG A 99 9.91 7.73 4.50
C ARG A 99 10.67 7.43 3.23
N ALA A 100 11.38 6.30 3.13
CA ALA A 100 12.04 5.91 1.90
C ALA A 100 11.01 5.72 0.77
N ILE A 101 9.95 4.95 1.04
CA ILE A 101 8.88 4.66 0.06
C ILE A 101 8.14 5.92 -0.38
N LEU A 102 7.88 6.87 0.54
CA LEU A 102 7.13 8.10 0.25
C LEU A 102 8.04 9.20 -0.33
N GLY A 103 9.28 9.33 0.16
CA GLY A 103 10.25 10.35 -0.23
C GLY A 103 10.78 10.16 -1.65
N GLU A 104 10.80 8.94 -2.17
CA GLU A 104 11.14 8.67 -3.58
C GLU A 104 10.02 9.11 -4.55
N ARG A 105 8.80 9.44 -4.09
CA ARG A 105 7.63 9.63 -4.97
C ARG A 105 7.03 11.03 -5.01
N GLU A 106 7.44 11.96 -4.14
CA GLU A 106 7.00 13.37 -4.25
C GLU A 106 7.33 13.98 -5.64
N GLN A 107 8.30 13.41 -6.37
CA GLN A 107 8.68 13.88 -7.71
C GLN A 107 7.85 13.30 -8.87
N GLU A 108 7.04 12.25 -8.68
CA GLU A 108 6.30 11.61 -9.78
C GLU A 108 4.80 11.99 -9.82
N ILE A 109 4.22 12.41 -8.68
CA ILE A 109 2.75 12.56 -8.55
C ILE A 109 2.20 13.86 -9.18
N LYS A 110 3.05 14.82 -9.56
CA LYS A 110 2.63 15.96 -10.42
C LYS A 110 2.61 15.63 -11.93
N GLY A 111 3.06 14.44 -12.32
CA GLY A 111 3.16 14.01 -13.72
C GLY A 111 2.15 12.93 -14.06
N GLY A 112 0.87 13.27 -14.12
CA GLY A 112 -0.14 12.42 -14.76
C GLY A 112 0.05 12.32 -16.28
N SER A 113 1.20 11.83 -16.74
CA SER A 113 1.43 11.42 -18.12
C SER A 113 1.37 9.89 -18.20
N ARG A 114 0.25 9.42 -18.74
CA ARG A 114 0.06 8.06 -19.24
C ARG A 114 1.29 7.67 -20.08
N PRO A 115 1.98 6.54 -19.84
CA PRO A 115 2.63 5.87 -20.94
C PRO A 115 1.49 5.25 -21.76
N ARG A 116 1.07 6.01 -22.77
CA ARG A 116 0.44 5.51 -23.99
C ARG A 116 1.36 4.38 -24.48
N ARG A 117 1.05 3.12 -24.16
CA ARG A 117 1.56 2.01 -24.96
C ARG A 117 0.80 2.06 -26.27
N GLU A 118 1.39 2.83 -27.16
CA GLU A 118 1.07 2.92 -28.57
C GLU A 118 1.08 1.52 -29.18
N ARG A 119 0.12 1.35 -30.08
CA ARG A 119 -0.17 0.18 -30.90
C ARG A 119 0.98 -0.16 -31.84
N ARG A 120 1.07 -1.45 -32.21
CA ARG A 120 1.24 -2.00 -33.58
C ARG A 120 1.52 -3.52 -33.42
N SER A 121 0.61 -4.41 -33.79
CA SER A 121 0.43 -4.94 -35.16
C SER A 121 1.70 -5.55 -35.74
N GLN A 122 1.86 -6.88 -35.61
CA GLN A 122 2.55 -7.68 -36.62
C GLN A 122 2.03 -9.13 -36.57
N ALA A 123 0.93 -9.37 -37.28
CA ALA A 123 0.57 -10.69 -37.78
C ALA A 123 0.78 -10.65 -39.30
N GLY A 124 2.01 -10.91 -39.74
CA GLY A 124 2.34 -11.33 -41.11
C GLY A 124 2.92 -12.73 -40.99
N ARG A 125 2.13 -13.76 -41.33
CA ARG A 125 2.21 -14.53 -42.60
C ARG A 125 3.57 -15.22 -42.81
N GLY A 126 3.52 -16.54 -42.83
CA GLY A 126 4.55 -17.45 -43.29
C GLY A 126 3.95 -18.84 -43.47
N SER A 127 3.13 -19.00 -44.51
CA SER A 127 2.65 -20.29 -45.02
C SER A 127 2.73 -20.22 -46.54
N GLY A 128 3.37 -21.21 -47.15
CA GLY A 128 3.53 -21.33 -48.60
C GLY A 128 4.96 -21.13 -49.03
#